data_AF-A0A8J6NXL8-F1
#
_entry.id   AF-A0A8J6NXL8-F1
#
_cell.length_a   1.000
_cell.length_b   1.000
_cell.length_c   1.000
_cell.angle_alpha   90.00
_cell.angle_beta   90.00
_cell.angle_gamma   90.00
#
_symmetry.space_group_name_H-M   'P 1'
#
loop_
_entity.id
_entity.type
_entity.pdbx_description
1 polymer ?
#
loop_
_entity_poly.entity_id
_entity_poly.type
_entity_poly.pdbx_seq_one_letter_code
_entity_poly.pdbx_strand_id
1 'polypeptide(L)' 'MQNVKWEIKDDKLIIEIDLTMEFGLSKSGKTITIASTRGNQKIEGTDAVIGLNVYKYPDNV' A
#
# COMPACT_ATOMS: atom_id res chain seq x y z
N MET A 1 6.34 2.57 5.62
CA MET A 1 5.52 2.20 4.46
C MET A 1 6.42 1.66 3.35
N GLN A 2 5.86 1.08 2.30
CA GLN A 2 6.61 0.50 1.19
C GLN A 2 5.84 0.73 -0.11
N ASN A 3 6.46 1.42 -1.08
CA ASN A 3 5.86 1.81 -2.36
C ASN A 3 4.49 2.49 -2.22
N VAL A 4 4.41 3.42 -1.28
CA VAL A 4 3.23 4.28 -1.07
C VAL A 4 3.76 5.69 -0.88
N LYS A 5 3.33 6.61 -1.74
CA LYS A 5 3.41 8.05 -1.50
C LYS A 5 1.98 8.58 -1.43
N TRP A 6 1.78 9.65 -0.68
CA TRP A 6 0.49 10.32 -0.67
C TRP A 6 0.64 11.81 -0.41
N GLU A 7 -0.42 12.53 -0.75
CA GLU A 7 -0.64 13.92 -0.39
C GLU A 7 -2.11 14.14 -0.05
N ILE A 8 -2.39 15.20 0.71
CA ILE A 8 -3.75 15.69 0.93
C ILE A 8 -3.93 16.90 0.03
N LYS A 9 -4.94 16.84 -0.85
CA LYS A 9 -5.34 17.95 -1.70
C LYS A 9 -6.82 18.24 -1.46
N ASP A 10 -7.10 19.44 -0.98
CA ASP A 10 -8.41 19.81 -0.42
C ASP A 10 -8.82 18.77 0.65
N ASP A 11 -9.99 18.15 0.53
CA ASP A 11 -10.45 17.11 1.45
C ASP A 11 -10.19 15.68 0.95
N LYS A 12 -9.22 15.49 0.04
CA LYS A 12 -8.93 14.20 -0.59
C LYS A 12 -7.52 13.73 -0.30
N LEU A 13 -7.40 12.47 0.11
CA LEU A 13 -6.12 11.75 0.12
C LEU A 13 -5.83 11.20 -1.27
N ILE A 14 -4.76 11.64 -1.89
CA ILE A 14 -4.27 11.15 -3.18
C ILE A 14 -3.11 10.21 -2.92
N ILE A 15 -3.18 8.98 -3.41
CA ILE A 15 -2.18 7.93 -3.18
C ILE A 15 -1.55 7.54 -4.52
N GLU A 16 -0.22 7.56 -4.58
CA GLU A 16 0.58 7.12 -5.71
C GLU A 16 1.32 5.82 -5.36
N ILE A 17 1.20 4.84 -6.25
CA ILE A 17 1.78 3.50 -6.12
C ILE A 17 2.35 3.08 -7.48
N ASP A 18 3.62 2.67 -7.53
CA ASP A 18 4.23 2.10 -8.73
C ASP A 18 3.88 0.61 -8.84
N LEU A 19 3.01 0.25 -9.78
CA LEU A 19 2.56 -1.14 -9.96
C LEU A 19 3.62 -2.06 -10.57
N THR A 20 4.77 -1.53 -10.98
CA THR A 20 5.88 -2.32 -11.52
C THR A 20 6.83 -2.84 -10.43
N MET A 21 6.74 -2.31 -9.21
CA MET A 21 7.58 -2.74 -8.09
C MET A 21 7.00 -3.95 -7.37
N GLU A 22 7.89 -4.87 -6.98
CA GLU A 22 7.57 -6.06 -6.20
C GLU A 22 8.52 -6.21 -5.02
N PHE A 23 8.00 -6.68 -3.89
CA PHE A 23 8.76 -6.83 -2.64
C PHE A 23 8.73 -8.27 -2.10
N GLY A 24 8.58 -9.22 -3.02
CA GLY A 24 8.55 -10.64 -2.71
C GLY A 24 7.21 -11.15 -2.18
N LEU A 25 7.21 -12.44 -1.88
CA LEU A 25 6.03 -13.15 -1.40
C LEU A 25 5.63 -12.68 0.01
N SER A 26 4.33 -12.65 0.25
CA SER A 26 3.77 -12.47 1.59
C SER A 26 4.16 -13.65 2.50
N LYS A 27 4.03 -13.46 3.83
CA LYS A 27 4.40 -14.50 4.82
C LYS A 27 3.72 -15.86 4.59
N SER A 28 2.52 -15.87 4.01
CA SER A 28 1.79 -17.10 3.68
C SER A 28 2.19 -17.70 2.33
N GLY A 29 3.02 -17.02 1.54
CA GLY A 29 3.42 -17.42 0.19
C GLY A 29 2.35 -17.22 -0.88
N LYS A 30 1.16 -16.69 -0.53
CA LYS A 30 0.01 -16.66 -1.44
C LYS A 30 0.01 -15.49 -2.43
N THR A 31 0.70 -14.41 -2.09
CA THR A 31 0.60 -13.15 -2.84
C THR A 31 1.97 -12.49 -2.94
N ILE A 32 2.20 -11.72 -4.00
CA ILE A 32 3.39 -10.88 -4.19
C ILE A 32 3.01 -9.47 -3.76
N THR A 33 3.79 -8.89 -2.85
CA THR A 33 3.51 -7.55 -2.31
C THR A 33 3.96 -6.48 -3.31
N ILE A 34 3.05 -5.60 -3.69
CA ILE A 34 3.32 -4.42 -4.54
C ILE A 34 3.46 -3.17 -3.66
N ALA A 35 2.55 -2.98 -2.70
CA ALA A 35 2.58 -1.84 -1.78
C ALA A 35 1.99 -2.19 -0.42
N SER A 36 2.46 -1.52 0.64
CA SER A 36 1.85 -1.65 1.96
C SER A 36 2.14 -0.45 2.85
N THR A 37 1.14 0.00 3.61
CA THR A 37 1.34 0.94 4.73
C THR A 37 2.02 0.28 5.93
N ARG A 38 2.19 -1.06 5.91
CA ARG A 38 2.71 -1.88 7.01
C ARG A 38 1.91 -1.71 8.31
N GLY A 39 0.60 -1.90 8.19
CA GLY A 39 -0.36 -1.69 9.27
C GLY A 39 -1.06 -0.34 9.17
N ASN A 40 -1.79 0.02 10.22
CA ASN A 40 -2.53 1.26 10.29
C ASN A 40 -1.58 2.43 10.55
N GLN A 41 -1.70 3.48 9.74
CA GLN A 41 -0.92 4.71 9.84
C GLN A 41 -1.87 5.90 9.99
N LYS A 42 -1.58 6.81 10.91
CA LYS A 42 -2.32 8.06 11.02
C LYS A 42 -1.97 8.95 9.82
N ILE A 43 -2.97 9.53 9.18
CA ILE A 43 -2.75 10.53 8.14
C ILE A 43 -2.53 11.87 8.84
N GLU A 44 -1.30 12.38 8.78
CA GLU A 44 -0.93 13.66 9.41
C GLU A 44 -1.85 14.79 8.95
N GLY A 45 -2.24 15.66 9.90
CA GLY A 45 -3.20 16.74 9.65
C GLY A 45 -4.67 16.32 9.67
N THR A 46 -4.99 15.05 9.96
CA THR A 46 -6.37 14.55 10.06
C THR A 46 -6.54 13.60 11.25
N ASP A 47 -7.79 13.26 11.57
CA ASP A 47 -8.13 12.16 12.49
C ASP A 47 -8.28 10.80 11.78
N ALA A 48 -8.04 10.77 10.46
CA ALA A 48 -8.16 9.56 9.67
C ALA A 48 -6.94 8.64 9.84
N VAL A 49 -7.21 7.34 9.73
CA VAL A 49 -6.21 6.27 9.81
C VAL A 49 -6.35 5.40 8.56
N ILE A 50 -5.23 5.11 7.91
CA ILE A 50 -5.18 4.28 6.70
C ILE A 50 -4.43 2.98 6.94
N GLY A 51 -5.04 1.89 6.53
CA GLY A 51 -4.38 0.60 6.31
C GLY A 51 -4.59 0.19 4.86
N LEU A 52 -3.50 0.07 4.09
CA LEU A 52 -3.56 -0.26 2.67
C LEU A 52 -2.52 -1.33 2.32
N ASN A 53 -2.96 -2.32 1.53
CA ASN A 53 -2.12 -3.34 0.93
C ASN A 53 -2.50 -3.48 -0.54
N VAL A 54 -1.50 -3.48 -1.41
CA VAL A 54 -1.65 -3.78 -2.84
C VAL A 54 -0.79 -5.00 -3.13
N TYR A 55 -1.40 -5.99 -3.76
CA TYR A 55 -0.76 -7.26 -4.05
C TYR A 55 -1.33 -7.86 -5.33
N LYS A 56 -0.59 -8.81 -5.89
CA LYS A 56 -1.06 -9.70 -6.95
C LYS A 56 -0.83 -11.15 -6.56
N TYR A 57 -1.52 -12.06 -7.24
CA TYR A 57 -1.20 -13.48 -7.18
C TYR A 57 -0.03 -13.77 -8.15
N PRO A 58 0.84 -14.74 -7.83
CA PRO A 58 1.80 -15.27 -8.81
C PRO A 58 1.05 -15.81 -10.04
N ASP A 59 1.69 -15.80 -11.22
CA ASP A 59 1.09 -16.19 -12.51
C ASP A 59 0.57 -17.65 -12.57
N ASN A 60 0.80 -18.45 -11.53
CA ASN A 60 0.47 -19.88 -11.44
C ASN A 60 -0.67 -20.19 -10.44
N VAL A 61 -1.57 -19.24 -10.18
CA VAL A 61 -2.79 -19.45 -9.36
C VAL A 61 -4.02 -19.50 -10.24
#